data_AF-A0A538GPI3-F1
#
_entry.id   AF-A0A538GPI3-F1
#
_cell.length_a   1.000
_cell.length_b   1.000
_cell.length_c   1.000
_cell.angle_alpha   90.00
_cell.angle_beta   90.00
_cell.angle_gamma   90.00
#
_symmetry.space_group_name_H-M   'P 1'
#
loop_
_entity.id
_entity.type
_entity.pdbx_description
1 polymer ?
#
loop_
_entity_poly.entity_id
_entity_poly.type
_entity_poly.pdbx_seq_one_letter_code
_entity_poly.pdbx_strand_id
1 'polypeptide(L)'
;MAETDVSAAPFSGRTAWTRNLQTPLRAFLNTETGSAAVLLVAVVAALVWANIDHASYERVWTTTLSIRVGAHSISLDLRGWINSGLMAFFFFVIGLEARREFDLGELRERRRVALPLLAGLGGMVVPVAIYLAINAGHDSAHGWGAAMSTDTAFALGLLALVGSGLPDRLRAYLLTVAVVDDIVALLVIAIVYSGSISVVPLLVAFGLFACILLVRAADIHLGPVYFVLGTAVWVAFYEAGVDPVVAGLMGGVIALAYPAQRSDLERASDVFRLFREQPTGELSRTARSALRSAVSPNERLQSLWHPWTSYAIVPLFALANAGVHLSAGFLSTAYTSPVTLGIIFGYVLGKPIGIAGATWLATKLSRGRLRPPVGWASVAGAGTIAGIGFTVSILIADLAFHGPELDEAKVGVLSAALLAATITWLLVLVTKRLPRRQRIRALLGTPNLIVDLADPVDPERDHIRGRLDAPVTVLEYGDFECPYCGQAEPVLRELLREHGEVAYVWRHLPLNDVHPSAQQAAEAAEAAAEQGAFWEMHDLLLEHQDALGFRDLLGYAEQLGLDAERFEEDLRTRTGTGRIAQDVDSADLSAVSGTPTFFINGLRHYGAYDIATLSAAVKAARARELVRPSEPAVSG
;
A
#
# COMPACT_ATOMS: atom_id res chain seq x y z
N MET A 1 31.92 -61.75 22.46
CA MET A 1 32.40 -61.08 21.24
C MET A 1 31.19 -61.00 20.32
N ALA A 2 30.38 -59.95 20.44
CA ALA A 2 30.52 -58.63 19.77
C ALA A 2 30.27 -58.85 18.27
N GLU A 3 29.11 -58.54 17.69
CA GLU A 3 28.46 -57.25 17.33
C GLU A 3 27.65 -57.64 16.06
N THR A 4 26.52 -57.09 15.60
CA THR A 4 25.79 -55.84 15.82
C THR A 4 24.35 -56.06 15.34
N ASP A 5 23.44 -55.41 16.04
CA ASP A 5 22.01 -55.27 15.80
C ASP A 5 21.76 -54.04 14.90
N VAL A 6 20.91 -54.15 13.87
CA VAL A 6 20.26 -52.99 13.26
C VAL A 6 18.83 -53.38 12.86
N SER A 7 17.93 -53.16 13.81
CA SER A 7 16.48 -53.11 13.59
C SER A 7 16.10 -51.96 12.65
N ALA A 8 15.14 -52.24 11.77
CA ALA A 8 14.57 -51.30 10.82
C ALA A 8 13.72 -50.24 11.54
N ALA A 9 14.14 -48.98 11.47
CA ALA A 9 13.32 -47.83 11.84
C ALA A 9 12.23 -47.58 10.78
N PRO A 10 10.99 -47.22 11.19
CA PRO A 10 9.96 -46.86 10.24
C PRO A 10 10.29 -45.52 9.60
N PHE A 11 10.21 -45.49 8.27
CA PHE A 11 10.39 -44.33 7.42
C PHE A 11 9.61 -43.11 7.94
N SER A 12 10.31 -42.18 8.58
CA SER A 12 9.81 -40.83 8.82
C SER A 12 9.72 -40.12 7.47
N GLY A 13 8.51 -40.05 6.90
CA GLY A 13 8.20 -39.22 5.74
C GLY A 13 8.31 -37.73 6.08
N ARG A 14 9.53 -37.22 6.24
CA ARG A 14 9.85 -35.80 6.18
C ARG A 14 10.28 -35.46 4.76
N THR A 15 9.33 -35.30 3.85
CA THR A 15 9.59 -34.57 2.61
C THR A 15 9.47 -33.08 2.89
N ALA A 16 10.59 -32.49 3.33
CA ALA A 16 10.83 -31.05 3.26
C ALA A 16 11.02 -30.62 1.79
N TRP A 17 10.02 -30.88 0.95
CA TRP A 17 10.06 -30.60 -0.48
C TRP A 17 8.83 -29.78 -0.86
N THR A 18 8.96 -28.46 -0.67
CA THR A 18 8.36 -27.36 -1.43
C THR A 18 8.71 -26.02 -0.75
N ARG A 19 10.01 -25.76 -0.53
CA ARG A 19 10.45 -24.37 -0.39
C ARG A 19 10.48 -23.75 -1.78
N ASN A 20 9.52 -22.86 -2.05
CA ASN A 20 9.60 -21.73 -2.97
C ASN A 20 10.55 -21.89 -4.18
N LEU A 21 10.10 -22.60 -5.21
CA LEU A 21 10.63 -22.41 -6.57
C LEU A 21 9.93 -21.22 -7.25
N GLN A 22 9.92 -20.07 -6.60
CA GLN A 22 9.84 -18.84 -7.38
C GLN A 22 11.24 -18.61 -7.94
N THR A 23 11.39 -18.65 -9.26
CA THR A 23 12.66 -18.27 -9.88
C THR A 23 13.03 -16.86 -9.42
N PRO A 24 14.31 -16.55 -9.15
CA PRO A 24 14.74 -15.22 -8.71
C PRO A 24 14.22 -14.09 -9.62
N LEU A 25 14.08 -14.38 -10.92
CA LEU A 25 13.47 -13.51 -11.90
C LEU A 25 11.98 -13.23 -11.61
N ARG A 26 11.18 -14.24 -11.24
CA ARG A 26 9.76 -14.05 -10.86
C ARG A 26 9.62 -13.30 -9.54
N ALA A 27 10.52 -13.52 -8.59
CA ALA A 27 10.53 -12.74 -7.35
C ALA A 27 10.84 -11.26 -7.62
N PHE A 28 11.82 -10.96 -8.48
CA PHE A 28 12.16 -9.60 -8.92
C PHE A 28 11.05 -8.94 -9.78
N LEU A 29 10.40 -9.70 -10.66
CA LEU A 29 9.26 -9.24 -11.46
C LEU A 29 7.97 -9.07 -10.65
N ASN A 30 7.98 -9.29 -9.34
CA ASN A 30 6.85 -9.03 -8.46
C ASN A 30 7.12 -7.86 -7.48
N THR A 31 8.25 -7.15 -7.62
CA THR A 31 8.59 -6.01 -6.76
C THR A 31 8.40 -4.66 -7.46
N GLU A 32 8.14 -3.60 -6.69
CA GLU A 32 8.07 -2.21 -7.16
C GLU A 32 9.30 -1.84 -8.01
N THR A 33 10.50 -2.26 -7.59
CA THR A 33 11.76 -2.08 -8.33
C THR A 33 11.76 -2.77 -9.69
N GLY A 34 11.17 -3.97 -9.80
CA GLY A 34 11.09 -4.70 -11.06
C GLY A 34 10.24 -3.96 -12.09
N SER A 35 9.09 -3.43 -11.68
CA SER A 35 8.21 -2.67 -12.58
C SER A 35 8.88 -1.38 -13.09
N ALA A 36 9.55 -0.64 -12.21
CA ALA A 36 10.29 0.57 -12.58
C ALA A 36 11.48 0.28 -13.51
N ALA A 37 12.15 -0.86 -13.34
CA ALA A 37 13.21 -1.28 -14.24
C ALA A 37 12.68 -1.60 -15.66
N VAL A 38 11.55 -2.32 -15.76
CA VAL A 38 10.91 -2.61 -17.05
C VAL A 38 10.47 -1.32 -17.74
N LEU A 39 9.90 -0.39 -16.99
CA LEU A 39 9.53 0.93 -17.49
C LEU A 39 10.74 1.70 -18.02
N LEU A 40 11.84 1.74 -17.26
CA LEU A 40 13.09 2.39 -17.71
C LEU A 40 13.63 1.78 -18.99
N VAL A 41 13.62 0.44 -19.11
CA VAL A 41 14.02 -0.26 -20.34
C VAL A 41 13.14 0.17 -21.52
N ALA A 42 11.83 0.30 -21.32
CA ALA A 42 10.92 0.76 -22.37
C ALA A 42 11.20 2.22 -22.80
N VAL A 43 11.51 3.11 -21.85
CA VAL A 43 11.92 4.50 -22.15
C VAL A 43 13.21 4.52 -22.97
N VAL A 44 14.22 3.77 -22.54
CA VAL A 44 15.50 3.68 -23.27
C VAL A 44 15.28 3.09 -24.67
N ALA A 45 14.45 2.05 -24.79
CA ALA A 45 14.12 1.45 -26.08
C ALA A 45 13.39 2.43 -27.01
N ALA A 46 12.46 3.23 -26.49
CA ALA A 46 11.79 4.30 -27.24
C ALA A 46 12.79 5.33 -27.77
N LEU A 47 13.68 5.83 -26.90
CA LEU A 47 14.70 6.80 -27.28
C LEU A 47 15.65 6.22 -28.32
N VAL A 48 16.13 4.99 -28.13
CA VAL A 48 17.01 4.32 -29.10
C VAL A 48 16.31 4.14 -30.45
N TRP A 49 15.06 3.65 -30.46
CA TRP A 49 14.33 3.43 -31.71
C TRP A 49 14.03 4.74 -32.45
N ALA A 50 13.55 5.77 -31.74
CA ALA A 50 13.25 7.07 -32.32
C ALA A 50 14.48 7.78 -32.91
N ASN A 51 15.69 7.42 -32.48
CA ASN A 51 16.95 8.00 -32.96
C ASN A 51 17.68 7.14 -34.01
N ILE A 52 17.45 5.82 -34.04
CA ILE A 52 17.98 4.94 -35.10
C ILE A 52 17.20 5.13 -36.40
N ASP A 53 15.87 5.08 -36.32
CA ASP A 53 14.98 5.25 -37.47
C ASP A 53 13.68 5.93 -37.03
N HIS A 54 13.74 7.26 -36.98
CA HIS A 54 12.61 8.10 -36.60
C HIS A 54 11.38 7.86 -37.48
N ALA A 55 11.58 7.64 -38.78
CA ALA A 55 10.48 7.43 -39.71
C ALA A 55 9.77 6.09 -39.46
N SER A 56 10.51 5.04 -39.10
CA SER A 56 9.92 3.75 -38.71
C SER A 56 9.17 3.84 -37.38
N TYR A 57 9.75 4.54 -36.39
CA TYR A 57 9.09 4.77 -35.10
C TYR A 57 7.75 5.48 -35.27
N GLU A 58 7.72 6.61 -35.97
CA GLU A 58 6.49 7.37 -36.20
C GLU A 58 5.49 6.60 -37.07
N ARG A 59 5.93 5.86 -38.09
CA ARG A 59 5.03 5.06 -38.93
C ARG A 59 4.28 3.99 -38.14
N VAL A 60 4.92 3.35 -37.17
CA VAL A 60 4.25 2.39 -36.30
C VAL A 60 3.20 3.10 -35.46
N TRP A 61 3.56 4.16 -34.74
CA TRP A 61 2.65 4.79 -33.78
C TRP A 61 1.50 5.57 -34.41
N THR A 62 1.71 6.11 -35.61
CA THR A 62 0.67 6.79 -36.42
C THR A 62 -0.19 5.83 -37.23
N THR A 63 0.05 4.51 -37.16
CA THR A 63 -0.79 3.53 -37.84
C THR A 63 -2.22 3.57 -37.28
N THR A 64 -3.20 3.83 -38.14
CA THR A 64 -4.61 3.94 -37.73
C THR A 64 -5.25 2.57 -37.58
N LEU A 65 -5.73 2.26 -36.38
CA LEU A 65 -6.59 1.12 -36.11
C LEU A 65 -8.02 1.62 -35.94
N SER A 66 -8.92 1.19 -36.82
CA SER A 66 -10.34 1.56 -36.74
C SER A 66 -11.22 0.34 -36.50
N ILE A 67 -12.20 0.50 -35.61
CA ILE A 67 -13.23 -0.48 -35.33
C ILE A 67 -14.55 0.09 -35.84
N ARG A 68 -15.17 -0.58 -36.83
CA ARG A 68 -16.44 -0.16 -37.43
C ARG A 68 -17.52 -1.21 -37.15
N VAL A 69 -18.64 -0.76 -36.59
CA VAL A 69 -19.84 -1.57 -36.33
C VAL A 69 -21.03 -0.85 -36.94
N GLY A 70 -21.52 -1.34 -38.10
CA GLY A 70 -22.59 -0.69 -38.84
C GLY A 70 -22.18 0.71 -39.32
N ALA A 71 -22.97 1.73 -38.94
CA ALA A 71 -22.73 3.14 -39.28
C ALA A 71 -21.74 3.84 -38.33
N HIS A 72 -21.41 3.23 -37.20
CA HIS A 72 -20.53 3.82 -36.20
C HIS A 72 -19.09 3.32 -36.40
N SER A 73 -18.12 4.22 -36.32
CA SER A 73 -16.71 3.86 -36.39
C SER A 73 -15.88 4.69 -35.42
N ILE A 74 -15.04 4.01 -34.65
CA ILE A 74 -14.01 4.62 -33.82
C ILE A 74 -12.69 4.42 -34.55
N SER A 75 -11.96 5.50 -34.79
CA SER A 75 -10.67 5.46 -35.48
C SER A 75 -9.64 6.22 -34.66
N LEU A 76 -8.65 5.48 -34.16
CA LEU A 76 -7.53 6.03 -33.40
C LEU A 76 -6.23 5.48 -34.01
N ASP A 77 -5.16 6.24 -33.92
CA ASP A 77 -3.82 5.71 -34.14
C ASP A 77 -3.41 4.78 -33.00
N LEU A 78 -2.35 3.98 -33.21
CA LEU A 78 -1.87 3.06 -32.18
C LEU A 78 -1.48 3.80 -30.89
N ARG A 79 -0.93 5.02 -31.01
CA ARG A 79 -0.63 5.89 -29.87
C ARG A 79 -1.91 6.26 -29.09
N GLY A 80 -2.98 6.68 -29.77
CA GLY A 80 -4.27 6.98 -29.16
C GLY A 80 -4.96 5.78 -28.51
N TRP A 81 -4.86 4.58 -29.10
CA TRP A 81 -5.36 3.35 -28.45
C TRP A 81 -4.65 3.04 -27.14
N ILE A 82 -3.36 3.37 -27.04
CA ILE A 82 -2.60 3.23 -25.80
C ILE A 82 -2.99 4.35 -24.82
N ASN A 83 -2.96 5.61 -25.27
CA ASN A 83 -3.14 6.80 -24.44
C ASN A 83 -4.57 6.94 -23.89
N SER A 84 -5.59 6.61 -24.66
CA SER A 84 -6.99 6.68 -24.21
C SER A 84 -7.55 5.32 -23.79
N GLY A 85 -7.13 4.23 -24.45
CA GLY A 85 -7.64 2.88 -24.20
C GLY A 85 -6.93 2.18 -23.05
N LEU A 86 -5.64 1.86 -23.22
CA LEU A 86 -4.89 1.11 -22.21
C LEU A 86 -4.71 1.90 -20.90
N MET A 87 -4.45 3.21 -20.99
CA MET A 87 -4.33 4.06 -19.80
C MET A 87 -5.62 4.14 -18.99
N ALA A 88 -6.79 3.85 -19.55
CA ALA A 88 -8.02 3.75 -18.75
C ALA A 88 -7.90 2.66 -17.67
N PHE A 89 -7.18 1.56 -17.93
CA PHE A 89 -6.91 0.54 -16.91
C PHE A 89 -5.88 0.99 -15.87
N PHE A 90 -4.92 1.83 -16.25
CA PHE A 90 -4.00 2.45 -15.30
C PHE A 90 -4.75 3.37 -14.33
N PHE A 91 -5.60 4.28 -14.84
CA PHE A 91 -6.45 5.13 -14.01
C PHE A 91 -7.52 4.35 -13.25
N PHE A 92 -7.94 3.18 -13.74
CA PHE A 92 -8.78 2.26 -12.98
C PHE A 92 -8.06 1.75 -11.73
N VAL A 93 -6.81 1.29 -11.85
CA VAL A 93 -6.00 0.86 -10.69
C VAL A 93 -5.75 2.02 -9.72
N ILE A 94 -5.46 3.23 -10.23
CA ILE A 94 -5.37 4.43 -9.38
C ILE A 94 -6.70 4.68 -8.65
N GLY A 95 -7.84 4.52 -9.32
CA GLY A 95 -9.15 4.67 -8.69
C GLY A 95 -9.42 3.62 -7.60
N LEU A 96 -8.94 2.39 -7.78
CA LEU A 96 -8.98 1.36 -6.74
C LEU A 96 -8.14 1.77 -5.53
N GLU A 97 -6.91 2.25 -5.75
CA GLU A 97 -6.00 2.69 -4.69
C GLU A 97 -6.59 3.89 -3.94
N ALA A 98 -7.10 4.88 -4.68
CA ALA A 98 -7.82 6.00 -4.12
C ALA A 98 -8.96 5.54 -3.20
N ARG A 99 -9.79 4.62 -3.69
CA ARG A 99 -10.92 4.11 -2.90
C ARG A 99 -10.46 3.36 -1.65
N ARG A 100 -9.41 2.55 -1.77
CA ARG A 100 -8.79 1.85 -0.65
C ARG A 100 -8.26 2.82 0.40
N GLU A 101 -7.58 3.88 -0.01
CA GLU A 101 -7.04 4.89 0.91
C GLU A 101 -8.16 5.67 1.63
N PHE A 102 -9.28 5.92 0.97
CA PHE A 102 -10.47 6.52 1.59
C PHE A 102 -11.19 5.58 2.58
N ASP A 103 -11.30 4.28 2.25
CA ASP A 103 -12.04 3.31 3.07
C ASP A 103 -11.19 2.78 4.24
N LEU A 104 -9.90 2.51 4.01
CA LEU A 104 -8.99 1.80 4.95
C LEU A 104 -7.73 2.59 5.33
N GLY A 105 -7.34 3.58 4.54
CA GLY A 105 -6.06 4.29 4.69
C GLY A 105 -6.11 5.57 5.52
N GLU A 106 -5.09 6.43 5.35
CA GLU A 106 -4.96 7.68 6.11
C GLU A 106 -6.06 8.70 5.77
N LEU A 107 -6.71 8.56 4.60
CA LEU A 107 -7.78 9.45 4.14
C LEU A 107 -9.15 9.18 4.79
N ARG A 108 -9.28 8.11 5.60
CA ARG A 108 -10.51 7.84 6.35
C ARG A 108 -10.79 8.91 7.42
N GLU A 109 -9.75 9.42 8.08
CA GLU A 109 -9.91 10.36 9.19
C GLU A 109 -9.90 11.83 8.71
N ARG A 110 -11.08 12.49 8.73
CA ARG A 110 -11.27 13.89 8.27
C ARG A 110 -10.27 14.90 8.84
N ARG A 111 -9.81 14.69 10.08
CA ARG A 111 -8.84 15.58 10.74
C ARG A 111 -7.44 15.47 10.15
N ARG A 112 -7.05 14.31 9.62
CA ARG A 112 -5.71 14.05 9.09
C ARG A 112 -5.63 14.11 7.56
N VAL A 113 -6.75 13.91 6.85
CA VAL A 113 -6.89 14.14 5.38
C VAL A 113 -6.34 15.50 4.93
N ALA A 114 -6.53 16.52 5.77
CA ALA A 114 -6.17 17.90 5.43
C ALA A 114 -4.69 18.05 5.05
N LEU A 115 -3.77 17.31 5.69
CA LEU A 115 -2.34 17.49 5.45
C LEU A 115 -1.87 16.86 4.14
N PRO A 116 -2.15 15.58 3.82
CA PRO A 116 -1.85 15.01 2.50
C PRO A 116 -2.55 15.76 1.37
N LEU A 117 -3.81 16.18 1.56
CA LEU A 117 -4.55 16.94 0.56
C LEU A 117 -3.91 18.31 0.28
N LEU A 118 -3.55 19.07 1.32
CA LEU A 118 -2.86 20.35 1.15
C LEU A 118 -1.45 20.16 0.56
N ALA A 119 -0.75 19.09 0.95
CA ALA A 119 0.56 18.76 0.40
C ALA A 119 0.49 18.43 -1.09
N GLY A 120 -0.48 17.61 -1.53
CA GLY A 120 -0.72 17.29 -2.93
C GLY A 120 -1.12 18.53 -3.74
N LEU A 121 -2.14 19.28 -3.28
CA LEU A 121 -2.55 20.52 -3.94
C LEU A 121 -1.41 21.54 -4.01
N GLY A 122 -0.62 21.71 -2.96
CA GLY A 122 0.57 22.55 -2.98
C GLY A 122 1.62 22.05 -3.97
N GLY A 123 1.81 20.73 -4.02
CA GLY A 123 2.61 20.01 -4.99
C GLY A 123 2.15 20.15 -6.44
N MET A 124 0.93 20.60 -6.71
CA MET A 124 0.43 20.88 -8.07
C MET A 124 0.45 22.38 -8.38
N VAL A 125 -0.06 23.21 -7.47
CA VAL A 125 -0.22 24.66 -7.68
C VAL A 125 1.13 25.35 -7.85
N VAL A 126 2.14 25.00 -7.04
CA VAL A 126 3.45 25.66 -7.11
C VAL A 126 4.20 25.36 -8.42
N PRO A 127 4.32 24.10 -8.88
CA PRO A 127 4.86 23.82 -10.22
C PRO A 127 4.13 24.54 -11.35
N VAL A 128 2.80 24.55 -11.32
CA VAL A 128 1.97 25.24 -12.32
C VAL A 128 2.25 26.74 -12.33
N ALA A 129 2.34 27.37 -11.16
CA ALA A 129 2.68 28.79 -11.05
C ALA A 129 4.08 29.10 -11.60
N ILE A 130 5.07 28.24 -11.33
CA ILE A 130 6.43 28.38 -11.89
C ILE A 130 6.41 28.24 -13.41
N TYR A 131 5.70 27.23 -13.94
CA TYR A 131 5.54 27.01 -15.38
C TYR A 131 4.92 28.23 -16.06
N LEU A 132 3.81 28.74 -15.52
CA LEU A 132 3.10 29.90 -16.05
C LEU A 132 3.94 31.18 -15.97
N ALA A 133 4.74 31.36 -14.92
CA ALA A 133 5.64 32.50 -14.80
C ALA A 133 6.75 32.48 -15.87
N ILE A 134 7.29 31.31 -16.19
CA ILE A 134 8.31 31.14 -17.25
C ILE A 134 7.70 31.30 -18.64
N ASN A 135 6.48 30.81 -18.85
CA ASN A 135 5.75 30.89 -20.12
C ASN A 135 4.87 32.15 -20.23
N ALA A 136 5.06 33.14 -19.36
CA ALA A 136 4.26 34.35 -19.35
C ALA A 136 4.45 35.15 -20.65
N GLY A 137 3.36 35.38 -21.38
CA GLY A 137 3.40 36.08 -22.67
C GLY A 137 3.75 35.20 -23.87
N HIS A 138 3.87 33.88 -23.68
CA HIS A 138 4.04 32.90 -24.75
C HIS A 138 2.76 32.09 -24.98
N ASP A 139 2.53 31.66 -26.24
CA ASP A 139 1.37 30.84 -26.60
C ASP A 139 1.38 29.47 -25.90
N SER A 140 2.54 28.99 -25.48
CA SER A 140 2.75 27.74 -24.74
C SER A 140 2.14 27.70 -23.33
N ALA A 141 1.65 28.83 -22.80
CA ALA A 141 1.10 28.90 -21.44
C ALA A 141 -0.09 27.95 -21.19
N HIS A 142 -0.81 27.52 -22.23
CA HIS A 142 -1.96 26.61 -22.13
C HIS A 142 -1.57 25.18 -21.69
N GLY A 143 -0.31 24.76 -21.86
CA GLY A 143 0.16 23.42 -21.45
C GLY A 143 0.68 23.32 -20.02
N TRP A 144 0.23 24.21 -19.12
CA TRP A 144 0.62 24.23 -17.71
C TRP A 144 0.37 22.92 -16.97
N GLY A 145 -0.63 22.13 -17.39
CA GLY A 145 -0.92 20.82 -16.80
C GLY A 145 0.22 19.82 -16.97
N ALA A 146 1.09 19.99 -17.99
CA ALA A 146 2.25 19.13 -18.18
C ALA A 146 3.26 19.22 -17.02
N ALA A 147 3.22 20.25 -16.19
CA ALA A 147 4.15 20.43 -15.06
C ALA A 147 3.57 20.07 -13.68
N MET A 148 2.37 19.47 -13.59
CA MET A 148 1.67 19.31 -12.30
C MET A 148 1.71 17.91 -11.67
N SER A 149 1.79 16.85 -12.48
CA SER A 149 1.50 15.46 -12.05
C SER A 149 2.70 14.73 -11.45
N THR A 150 2.48 13.58 -10.81
CA THR A 150 3.55 12.71 -10.30
C THR A 150 3.32 11.29 -10.76
N ASP A 151 4.33 10.64 -11.34
CA ASP A 151 4.29 9.23 -11.72
C ASP A 151 4.64 8.34 -10.53
N THR A 152 3.60 7.75 -9.91
CA THR A 152 3.70 6.86 -8.76
C THR A 152 4.63 5.68 -9.00
N ALA A 153 4.62 5.08 -10.20
CA ALA A 153 5.42 3.91 -10.52
C ALA A 153 6.93 4.21 -10.44
N PHE A 154 7.39 5.27 -11.13
CA PHE A 154 8.79 5.68 -11.03
C PHE A 154 9.15 6.23 -9.64
N ALA A 155 8.23 6.96 -9.01
CA ALA A 155 8.44 7.52 -7.67
C ALA A 155 8.72 6.42 -6.63
N LEU A 156 7.91 5.36 -6.60
CA LEU A 156 8.09 4.21 -5.72
C LEU A 156 9.29 3.35 -6.13
N GLY A 157 9.51 3.17 -7.43
CA GLY A 157 10.70 2.49 -7.94
C GLY A 157 12.01 3.16 -7.50
N LEU A 158 12.09 4.48 -7.60
CA LEU A 158 13.22 5.26 -7.11
C LEU A 158 13.36 5.16 -5.60
N LEU A 159 12.25 5.25 -4.86
CA LEU A 159 12.25 5.08 -3.41
C LEU A 159 12.79 3.71 -3.01
N ALA A 160 12.43 2.65 -3.73
CA ALA A 160 12.92 1.30 -3.44
C ALA A 160 14.41 1.11 -3.82
N LEU A 161 14.91 1.80 -4.85
CA LEU A 161 16.33 1.76 -5.25
C LEU A 161 17.24 2.58 -4.32
N VAL A 162 16.82 3.80 -3.96
CA VAL A 162 17.63 4.78 -3.22
C VAL A 162 17.33 4.75 -1.71
N GLY A 163 16.15 4.26 -1.34
CA GLY A 163 15.58 4.36 0.01
C GLY A 163 15.91 3.23 0.96
N SER A 164 16.97 2.45 0.75
CA SER A 164 17.46 1.45 1.73
C SER A 164 17.77 2.00 3.13
N GLY A 165 17.72 3.32 3.33
CA GLY A 165 17.80 3.98 4.64
C GLY A 165 16.63 4.92 4.96
N LEU A 166 15.55 4.89 4.18
CA LEU A 166 14.34 5.69 4.40
C LEU A 166 13.27 4.82 5.10
N PRO A 167 12.43 5.40 5.98
CA PRO A 167 11.41 4.64 6.70
C PRO A 167 10.26 4.22 5.77
N ASP A 168 9.67 3.04 5.99
CA ASP A 168 8.53 2.54 5.20
C ASP A 168 7.33 3.49 5.17
N ARG A 169 7.19 4.32 6.21
CA ARG A 169 6.15 5.36 6.26
C ARG A 169 6.29 6.45 5.21
N LEU A 170 7.49 6.65 4.68
CA LEU A 170 7.67 7.54 3.54
C LEU A 170 6.96 6.98 2.30
N ARG A 171 6.95 5.65 2.12
CA ARG A 171 6.21 4.99 1.04
C ARG A 171 4.72 5.28 1.19
N ALA A 172 4.15 5.04 2.38
CA ALA A 172 2.74 5.32 2.65
C ALA A 172 2.40 6.81 2.44
N TYR A 173 3.18 7.73 3.00
CA TYR A 173 2.96 9.17 2.81
C TYR A 173 3.02 9.61 1.34
N LEU A 174 3.98 9.07 0.57
CA LEU A 174 4.13 9.36 -0.85
C LEU A 174 2.94 8.82 -1.66
N LEU A 175 2.47 7.60 -1.35
CA LEU A 175 1.28 7.01 -1.96
C LEU A 175 0.05 7.89 -1.72
N THR A 176 -0.21 8.30 -0.48
CA THR A 176 -1.38 9.13 -0.15
C THR A 176 -1.34 10.49 -0.85
N VAL A 177 -0.18 11.15 -0.90
CA VAL A 177 -0.03 12.43 -1.62
C VAL A 177 -0.21 12.23 -3.13
N ALA A 178 0.38 11.18 -3.70
CA ALA A 178 0.31 10.93 -5.14
C ALA A 178 -1.11 10.52 -5.60
N VAL A 179 -1.87 9.80 -4.77
CA VAL A 179 -3.29 9.52 -5.03
C VAL A 179 -4.10 10.80 -5.19
N VAL A 180 -3.86 11.81 -4.33
CA VAL A 180 -4.51 13.12 -4.45
C VAL A 180 -4.09 13.80 -5.76
N ASP A 181 -2.80 13.80 -6.07
CA ASP A 181 -2.26 14.39 -7.30
C ASP A 181 -2.87 13.74 -8.56
N ASP A 182 -2.99 12.41 -8.60
CA ASP A 182 -3.51 11.65 -9.74
C ASP A 182 -5.00 11.91 -9.99
N ILE A 183 -5.81 11.92 -8.92
CA ILE A 183 -7.25 12.23 -9.03
C ILE A 183 -7.45 13.66 -9.54
N VAL A 184 -6.73 14.62 -8.97
CA VAL A 184 -6.86 16.03 -9.38
C VAL A 184 -6.32 16.23 -10.79
N ALA A 185 -5.21 15.58 -11.16
CA ALA A 185 -4.66 15.63 -12.51
C ALA A 185 -5.67 15.09 -13.53
N LEU A 186 -6.37 14.00 -13.21
CA LEU A 186 -7.40 13.47 -14.10
C LEU A 186 -8.62 14.39 -14.21
N LEU A 187 -9.06 15.01 -13.10
CA LEU A 187 -10.12 16.02 -13.15
C LEU A 187 -9.73 17.21 -14.02
N VAL A 188 -8.47 17.64 -13.97
CA VAL A 188 -7.94 18.70 -14.84
C VAL A 188 -7.94 18.25 -16.30
N ILE A 189 -7.50 17.02 -16.62
CA ILE A 189 -7.58 16.47 -17.99
C ILE A 189 -9.03 16.51 -18.49
N ALA A 190 -9.97 16.05 -17.67
CA ALA A 190 -11.39 15.93 -18.03
C ALA A 190 -12.10 17.27 -18.25
N ILE A 191 -11.66 18.35 -17.59
CA ILE A 191 -12.35 19.65 -17.58
C ILE A 191 -11.62 20.69 -18.45
N VAL A 192 -10.28 20.71 -18.41
CA VAL A 192 -9.45 21.74 -19.04
C VAL A 192 -8.98 21.32 -20.42
N TYR A 193 -8.57 20.06 -20.57
CA TYR A 193 -8.02 19.53 -21.82
C TYR A 193 -9.05 18.75 -22.65
N SER A 194 -10.32 18.74 -22.23
CA SER A 194 -11.42 18.20 -23.03
C SER A 194 -11.73 19.09 -24.22
N GLY A 195 -12.09 18.48 -25.35
CA GLY A 195 -12.49 19.20 -26.56
C GLY A 195 -13.89 19.80 -26.49
N SER A 196 -14.54 19.99 -27.64
CA SER A 196 -15.94 20.43 -27.70
C SER A 196 -16.86 19.37 -27.09
N ILE A 197 -17.35 19.63 -25.88
CA ILE A 197 -18.17 18.66 -25.14
C ILE A 197 -19.53 18.51 -25.81
N SER A 198 -19.81 17.31 -26.30
CA SER A 198 -21.13 16.97 -26.84
C SER A 198 -22.04 16.46 -25.70
N VAL A 199 -23.12 17.19 -25.45
CA VAL A 199 -23.98 16.97 -24.27
C VAL A 199 -24.69 15.62 -24.31
N VAL A 200 -25.12 15.18 -25.50
CA VAL A 200 -25.92 13.94 -25.64
C VAL A 200 -25.08 12.70 -25.29
N PRO A 201 -23.91 12.44 -25.90
CA PRO A 201 -23.04 11.34 -25.47
C PRO A 201 -22.62 11.44 -24.00
N LEU A 202 -22.39 12.65 -23.47
CA LEU A 202 -22.07 12.83 -22.06
C LEU A 202 -23.20 12.36 -21.13
N LEU A 203 -24.46 12.70 -21.44
CA LEU A 203 -25.62 12.21 -20.69
C LEU A 203 -25.77 10.70 -20.81
N VAL A 204 -25.47 10.11 -21.98
CA VAL A 204 -25.43 8.66 -22.17
C VAL A 204 -24.35 8.03 -21.29
N ALA A 205 -23.16 8.62 -21.19
CA ALA A 205 -22.09 8.14 -20.31
C ALA A 205 -22.54 8.11 -18.85
N PHE A 206 -23.16 9.18 -18.35
CA PHE A 206 -23.70 9.22 -16.99
C PHE A 206 -24.86 8.24 -16.77
N GLY A 207 -25.73 8.05 -17.76
CA GLY A 207 -26.81 7.07 -17.70
C GLY A 207 -26.27 5.63 -17.61
N LEU A 208 -25.28 5.29 -18.44
CA LEU A 208 -24.60 3.99 -18.39
C LEU A 208 -23.84 3.78 -17.08
N PHE A 209 -23.21 4.83 -16.55
CA PHE A 209 -22.59 4.77 -15.24
C PHE A 209 -23.61 4.55 -14.12
N ALA A 210 -24.78 5.20 -14.18
CA ALA A 210 -25.88 4.92 -13.25
C ALA A 210 -26.36 3.47 -13.36
N CYS A 211 -26.41 2.88 -14.57
CA CYS A 211 -26.69 1.46 -14.74
C CYS A 211 -25.65 0.57 -14.04
N ILE A 212 -24.36 0.92 -14.08
CA ILE A 212 -23.31 0.20 -13.33
C ILE A 212 -23.61 0.22 -11.82
N LEU A 213 -24.01 1.38 -11.29
CA LEU A 213 -24.38 1.52 -9.87
C LEU A 213 -25.62 0.69 -9.52
N LEU A 214 -26.62 0.60 -10.40
CA LEU A 214 -27.81 -0.23 -10.21
C LEU A 214 -27.48 -1.73 -10.24
N VAL A 215 -26.67 -2.18 -11.20
CA VAL A 215 -26.21 -3.59 -11.29
C VAL A 215 -25.44 -3.98 -10.02
N ARG A 216 -24.61 -3.07 -9.51
CA ARG A 216 -23.90 -3.24 -8.25
C ARG A 216 -24.85 -3.28 -7.05
N ALA A 217 -25.85 -2.41 -6.99
CA ALA A 217 -26.85 -2.40 -5.93
C ALA A 217 -27.73 -3.67 -5.91
N ALA A 218 -27.89 -4.32 -7.06
CA ALA A 218 -28.56 -5.61 -7.20
C ALA A 218 -27.66 -6.82 -6.84
N ASP A 219 -26.46 -6.59 -6.29
CA ASP A 219 -25.49 -7.61 -5.88
C ASP A 219 -25.03 -8.55 -7.01
N ILE A 220 -25.08 -8.06 -8.25
CA ILE A 220 -24.63 -8.82 -9.42
C ILE A 220 -23.12 -8.65 -9.55
N HIS A 221 -22.35 -9.71 -9.32
CA HIS A 221 -20.88 -9.71 -9.38
C HIS A 221 -20.28 -10.28 -10.67
N LEU A 222 -21.02 -10.22 -11.78
CA LEU A 222 -20.58 -10.80 -13.04
C LEU A 222 -19.60 -9.88 -13.79
N GLY A 223 -18.30 -10.15 -13.68
CA GLY A 223 -17.22 -9.35 -14.26
C GLY A 223 -17.44 -8.91 -15.74
N PRO A 224 -17.86 -9.80 -16.65
CA PRO A 224 -18.17 -9.43 -18.03
C PRO A 224 -19.22 -8.32 -18.19
N VAL A 225 -20.21 -8.23 -17.31
CA VAL A 225 -21.25 -7.17 -17.38
C VAL A 225 -20.63 -5.81 -17.11
N TYR A 226 -19.80 -5.71 -16.06
CA TYR A 226 -19.07 -4.48 -15.75
C TYR A 226 -18.09 -4.11 -16.85
N PHE A 227 -17.44 -5.09 -17.49
CA PHE A 227 -16.54 -4.84 -18.61
C PHE A 227 -17.29 -4.24 -19.80
N VAL A 228 -18.42 -4.83 -20.21
CA VAL A 228 -19.24 -4.32 -21.33
C VAL A 228 -19.79 -2.93 -21.03
N LEU A 229 -20.35 -2.72 -19.83
CA LEU A 229 -20.85 -1.40 -19.43
C LEU A 229 -19.71 -0.37 -19.33
N GLY A 230 -18.56 -0.75 -18.80
CA GLY A 230 -17.37 0.10 -18.72
C GLY A 230 -16.85 0.51 -20.10
N THR A 231 -16.80 -0.43 -21.06
CA THR A 231 -16.47 -0.12 -22.46
C THR A 231 -17.51 0.81 -23.09
N ALA A 232 -18.80 0.63 -22.79
CA ALA A 232 -19.83 1.52 -23.29
C ALA A 232 -19.70 2.95 -22.73
N VAL A 233 -19.39 3.09 -21.43
CA VAL A 233 -19.07 4.39 -20.80
C VAL A 233 -17.83 5.02 -21.44
N TRP A 234 -16.78 4.23 -21.67
CA TRP A 234 -15.55 4.67 -22.34
C TRP A 234 -15.83 5.22 -23.75
N VAL A 235 -16.62 4.51 -24.55
CA VAL A 235 -17.03 4.96 -25.90
C VAL A 235 -17.88 6.24 -25.80
N ALA A 236 -18.80 6.31 -24.84
CA ALA A 236 -19.65 7.48 -24.65
C ALA A 236 -18.84 8.72 -24.26
N PHE A 237 -17.77 8.58 -23.46
CA PHE A 237 -16.86 9.69 -23.16
C PHE A 237 -16.04 10.12 -24.38
N TYR A 238 -15.53 9.15 -25.15
CA TYR A 238 -14.83 9.43 -26.40
C TYR A 238 -15.68 10.29 -27.36
N GLU A 239 -16.93 9.89 -27.59
CA GLU A 239 -17.90 10.63 -28.41
C GLU A 239 -18.33 11.96 -27.76
N ALA A 240 -18.28 12.03 -26.42
CA ALA A 240 -18.53 13.27 -25.67
C ALA A 240 -17.42 14.30 -25.82
N GLY A 241 -16.24 13.94 -26.33
CA GLY A 241 -15.06 14.80 -26.35
C GLY A 241 -14.35 14.92 -24.99
N VAL A 242 -14.68 14.02 -24.04
CA VAL A 242 -14.00 13.87 -22.75
C VAL A 242 -13.00 12.73 -22.85
N ASP A 243 -11.82 12.87 -22.26
CA ASP A 243 -10.82 11.81 -22.33
C ASP A 243 -11.38 10.50 -21.72
N PRO A 244 -11.39 9.39 -22.49
CA PRO A 244 -11.93 8.12 -22.02
C PRO A 244 -11.23 7.53 -20.77
N VAL A 245 -10.03 7.99 -20.42
CA VAL A 245 -9.33 7.54 -19.19
C VAL A 245 -10.13 7.82 -17.91
N VAL A 246 -11.03 8.81 -17.93
CA VAL A 246 -11.94 9.14 -16.82
C VAL A 246 -12.87 7.97 -16.48
N ALA A 247 -13.28 7.17 -17.47
CA ALA A 247 -14.09 5.96 -17.25
C ALA A 247 -13.40 4.96 -16.31
N GLY A 248 -12.08 4.84 -16.47
CA GLY A 248 -11.23 4.00 -15.63
C GLY A 248 -11.30 4.41 -14.17
N LEU A 249 -10.97 5.67 -13.87
CA LEU A 249 -11.00 6.19 -12.49
C LEU A 249 -12.38 6.02 -11.86
N MET A 250 -13.44 6.37 -12.59
CA MET A 250 -14.82 6.22 -12.10
C MET A 250 -15.13 4.76 -11.73
N GLY A 251 -14.70 3.80 -12.55
CA GLY A 251 -14.82 2.38 -12.26
C GLY A 251 -14.01 1.92 -11.04
N GLY A 252 -12.83 2.48 -10.81
CA GLY A 252 -12.00 2.16 -9.65
C GLY A 252 -12.58 2.71 -8.35
N VAL A 253 -13.02 3.98 -8.36
CA VAL A 253 -13.54 4.69 -7.17
C VAL A 253 -14.82 4.05 -6.61
N ILE A 254 -15.59 3.34 -7.44
CA ILE A 254 -16.80 2.64 -6.99
C ILE A 254 -16.52 1.27 -6.35
N ALA A 255 -15.34 0.67 -6.54
CA ALA A 255 -15.04 -0.64 -5.98
C ALA A 255 -14.61 -0.51 -4.51
N LEU A 256 -15.52 -0.79 -3.58
CA LEU A 256 -15.29 -0.66 -2.13
C LEU A 256 -14.16 -1.56 -1.63
N ALA A 257 -13.36 -1.01 -0.72
CA ALA A 257 -12.41 -1.77 0.07
C ALA A 257 -12.94 -1.92 1.50
N TYR A 258 -12.78 -3.12 2.07
CA TYR A 258 -13.11 -3.43 3.45
C TYR A 258 -12.16 -4.55 3.92
N PRO A 259 -11.83 -4.62 5.22
CA PRO A 259 -10.99 -5.71 5.72
C PRO A 259 -11.76 -7.03 5.63
N ALA A 260 -11.05 -8.15 5.49
CA ALA A 260 -11.68 -9.46 5.50
C ALA A 260 -12.43 -9.68 6.81
N GLN A 261 -13.73 -9.96 6.74
CA GLN A 261 -14.54 -10.20 7.93
C GLN A 261 -14.26 -11.60 8.49
N ARG A 262 -14.25 -11.72 9.82
CA ARG A 262 -14.02 -12.99 10.50
C ARG A 262 -14.99 -14.08 10.04
N SER A 263 -16.28 -13.76 9.91
CA SER A 263 -17.33 -14.70 9.46
C SER A 263 -17.11 -15.24 8.04
N ASP A 264 -16.51 -14.44 7.16
CA ASP A 264 -16.17 -14.88 5.80
C ASP A 264 -14.93 -15.77 5.79
N LEU A 265 -13.96 -15.49 6.67
CA LEU A 265 -12.78 -16.33 6.87
C LEU A 265 -13.14 -17.69 7.48
N GLU A 266 -13.99 -17.70 8.51
CA GLU A 266 -14.54 -18.92 9.13
C GLU A 266 -15.25 -19.78 8.08
N ARG A 267 -16.14 -19.17 7.27
CA ARG A 267 -16.81 -19.87 6.17
C ARG A 267 -15.81 -20.45 5.15
N ALA A 268 -14.76 -19.70 4.81
CA ALA A 268 -13.74 -20.19 3.89
C ALA A 268 -12.94 -21.35 4.49
N SER A 269 -12.65 -21.30 5.79
CA SER A 269 -11.99 -22.37 6.54
C SER A 269 -12.84 -23.64 6.57
N ASP A 270 -14.13 -23.52 6.86
CA ASP A 270 -15.07 -24.65 6.84
C ASP A 270 -15.15 -25.33 5.47
N VAL A 271 -15.26 -24.56 4.40
CA VAL A 271 -15.31 -25.11 3.03
C VAL A 271 -13.97 -25.76 2.66
N PHE A 272 -12.85 -25.20 3.08
CA PHE A 272 -11.55 -25.80 2.88
C PHE A 272 -11.38 -27.10 3.68
N ARG A 273 -11.89 -27.16 4.92
CA ARG A 273 -11.95 -28.39 5.73
C ARG A 273 -12.73 -29.47 4.99
N LEU A 274 -13.92 -29.14 4.46
CA LEU A 274 -14.72 -30.07 3.66
C LEU A 274 -13.97 -30.56 2.41
N PHE A 275 -13.29 -29.67 1.69
CA PHE A 275 -12.45 -30.05 0.55
C PHE A 275 -11.29 -30.96 0.95
N ARG A 276 -10.65 -30.72 2.10
CA ARG A 276 -9.57 -31.56 2.62
C ARG A 276 -10.06 -32.96 2.97
N GLU A 277 -11.24 -33.06 3.58
CA GLU A 277 -11.88 -34.34 3.91
C GLU A 277 -12.38 -35.07 2.65
N GLN A 278 -12.84 -34.32 1.65
CA GLN A 278 -13.36 -34.84 0.39
C GLN A 278 -12.83 -34.02 -0.80
N PRO A 279 -11.69 -34.39 -1.40
CA PRO A 279 -11.03 -33.60 -2.43
C PRO A 279 -11.72 -33.74 -3.80
N THR A 280 -12.97 -33.27 -3.90
CA THR A 280 -13.76 -33.28 -5.13
C THR A 280 -13.56 -31.99 -5.93
N GLY A 281 -13.80 -32.07 -7.25
CA GLY A 281 -13.71 -30.89 -8.12
C GLY A 281 -14.74 -29.80 -7.78
N GLU A 282 -15.90 -30.18 -7.24
CA GLU A 282 -16.93 -29.25 -6.77
C GLU A 282 -16.46 -28.49 -5.53
N LEU A 283 -16.02 -29.20 -4.49
CA LEU A 283 -15.48 -28.58 -3.27
C LEU A 283 -14.24 -27.74 -3.54
N SER A 284 -13.40 -28.13 -4.51
CA SER A 284 -12.30 -27.28 -4.97
C SER A 284 -12.77 -25.94 -5.53
N ARG A 285 -13.85 -25.93 -6.34
CA ARG A 285 -14.44 -24.69 -6.87
C ARG A 285 -15.11 -23.86 -5.77
N THR A 286 -15.84 -24.51 -4.87
CA THR A 286 -16.49 -23.83 -3.74
C THR A 286 -15.45 -23.22 -2.79
N ALA A 287 -14.39 -23.95 -2.46
CA ALA A 287 -13.28 -23.44 -1.63
C ALA A 287 -12.58 -22.26 -2.31
N ARG A 288 -12.29 -22.37 -3.61
CA ARG A 288 -11.73 -21.24 -4.38
C ARG A 288 -12.68 -20.03 -4.40
N SER A 289 -13.99 -20.26 -4.48
CA SER A 289 -14.99 -19.18 -4.44
C SER A 289 -15.05 -18.53 -3.06
N ALA A 290 -15.09 -19.33 -1.99
CA ALA A 290 -15.16 -18.87 -0.61
C ALA A 290 -13.94 -18.03 -0.22
N LEU A 291 -12.73 -18.51 -0.57
CA LEU A 291 -11.48 -17.76 -0.40
C LEU A 291 -11.48 -16.45 -1.18
N ARG A 292 -11.99 -16.45 -2.42
CA ARG A 292 -12.11 -15.21 -3.21
C ARG A 292 -13.13 -14.25 -2.62
N SER A 293 -14.25 -14.71 -2.09
CA SER A 293 -15.28 -13.82 -1.51
C SER A 293 -14.90 -13.23 -0.17
N ALA A 294 -13.97 -13.87 0.57
CA ALA A 294 -13.49 -13.35 1.86
C ALA A 294 -12.66 -12.06 1.73
N VAL A 295 -12.17 -11.76 0.53
CA VAL A 295 -11.40 -10.56 0.24
C VAL A 295 -12.26 -9.55 -0.53
N SER A 296 -12.09 -8.26 -0.22
CA SER A 296 -12.89 -7.20 -0.85
C SER A 296 -12.76 -7.19 -2.39
N PRO A 297 -13.81 -6.75 -3.12
CA PRO A 297 -13.75 -6.61 -4.58
C PRO A 297 -12.61 -5.72 -5.04
N ASN A 298 -12.30 -4.65 -4.29
CA ASN A 298 -11.20 -3.73 -4.58
C ASN A 298 -9.86 -4.47 -4.62
N GLU A 299 -9.52 -5.21 -3.56
CA GLU A 299 -8.23 -5.91 -3.45
C GLU A 299 -8.10 -7.05 -4.48
N ARG A 300 -9.20 -7.72 -4.82
CA ARG A 300 -9.24 -8.68 -5.94
C ARG A 300 -8.97 -8.04 -7.30
N LEU A 301 -9.58 -6.88 -7.57
CA LEU A 301 -9.37 -6.16 -8.82
C LEU A 301 -7.96 -5.58 -8.88
N GLN A 302 -7.43 -5.10 -7.76
CA GLN A 302 -6.08 -4.58 -7.65
C GLN A 302 -5.04 -5.68 -7.91
N SER A 303 -5.16 -6.82 -7.25
CA SER A 303 -4.27 -7.98 -7.48
C SER A 303 -4.35 -8.53 -8.91
N LEU A 304 -5.50 -8.40 -9.57
CA LEU A 304 -5.67 -8.79 -10.96
C LEU A 304 -5.00 -7.79 -11.92
N TRP A 305 -5.25 -6.49 -11.77
CA TRP A 305 -4.88 -5.47 -12.77
C TRP A 305 -3.53 -4.81 -12.52
N HIS A 306 -3.07 -4.69 -11.27
CA HIS A 306 -1.81 -4.02 -10.94
C HIS A 306 -0.59 -4.61 -11.70
N PRO A 307 -0.43 -5.94 -11.83
CA PRO A 307 0.67 -6.49 -12.63
C PRO A 307 0.58 -6.11 -14.12
N TRP A 308 -0.62 -6.09 -14.71
CA TRP A 308 -0.79 -5.71 -16.11
C TRP A 308 -0.50 -4.23 -16.34
N THR A 309 -0.94 -3.37 -15.42
CA THR A 309 -0.67 -1.94 -15.53
C THR A 309 0.83 -1.67 -15.42
N SER A 310 1.49 -2.25 -14.42
CA SER A 310 2.87 -1.94 -14.10
C SER A 310 3.90 -2.58 -15.04
N TYR A 311 3.61 -3.76 -15.61
CA TYR A 311 4.57 -4.49 -16.46
C TYR A 311 4.24 -4.49 -17.96
N ALA A 312 3.00 -4.17 -18.35
CA ALA A 312 2.61 -4.15 -19.77
C ALA A 312 2.14 -2.76 -20.21
N ILE A 313 1.11 -2.20 -19.57
CA ILE A 313 0.45 -0.98 -20.05
C ILE A 313 1.38 0.23 -19.93
N VAL A 314 1.91 0.51 -18.73
CA VAL A 314 2.75 1.70 -18.49
C VAL A 314 4.08 1.62 -19.28
N PRO A 315 4.78 0.48 -19.35
CA PRO A 315 5.93 0.33 -20.25
C PRO A 315 5.59 0.50 -21.73
N LEU A 316 4.45 -0.02 -22.20
CA LEU A 316 4.02 0.16 -23.59
C LEU A 316 3.67 1.63 -23.89
N PHE A 317 3.02 2.31 -22.94
CA PHE A 317 2.79 3.75 -22.99
C PHE A 317 4.10 4.53 -23.08
N ALA A 318 5.08 4.19 -22.25
CA ALA A 318 6.41 4.80 -22.31
C ALA A 318 7.09 4.57 -23.67
N LEU A 319 6.98 3.34 -24.20
CA LEU A 319 7.55 3.00 -25.50
C LEU A 319 6.93 3.85 -26.64
N ALA A 320 5.62 4.10 -26.56
CA ALA A 320 4.87 4.83 -27.59
C ALA A 320 5.01 6.35 -27.52
N ASN A 321 5.32 6.91 -26.34
CA ASN A 321 5.27 8.36 -26.12
C ASN A 321 6.61 8.99 -25.72
N ALA A 322 7.56 8.23 -25.17
CA ALA A 322 8.86 8.79 -24.73
C ALA A 322 9.87 8.98 -25.87
N GLY A 323 9.58 8.46 -27.08
CA GLY A 323 10.46 8.59 -28.22
C GLY A 323 10.53 10.03 -28.72
N VAL A 324 11.74 10.59 -28.72
CA VAL A 324 12.05 11.93 -29.24
C VAL A 324 13.30 11.85 -30.09
N HIS A 325 13.32 12.58 -31.21
CA HIS A 325 14.49 12.68 -32.08
C HIS A 325 15.51 13.69 -31.50
N LEU A 326 16.62 13.17 -30.98
CA LEU A 326 17.66 13.92 -30.31
C LEU A 326 18.75 14.33 -31.30
N SER A 327 18.60 15.51 -31.91
CA SER A 327 19.69 16.14 -32.68
C SER A 327 20.39 17.23 -31.87
N ALA A 328 21.68 17.48 -32.13
CA ALA A 328 22.43 18.52 -31.42
C ALA A 328 21.80 19.92 -31.59
N GLY A 329 21.28 20.22 -32.80
CA GLY A 329 20.55 21.45 -33.07
C GLY A 329 19.25 21.55 -32.29
N PHE A 330 18.45 20.48 -32.29
CA PHE A 330 17.20 20.42 -31.52
C PHE A 330 17.44 20.57 -30.03
N LEU A 331 18.42 19.88 -29.45
CA LEU A 331 18.71 19.97 -28.02
C LEU A 331 19.07 21.39 -27.58
N SER A 332 19.85 22.12 -28.39
CA SER A 332 20.16 23.53 -28.11
C SER A 332 18.89 24.38 -28.06
N THR A 333 17.97 24.17 -28.99
CA THR A 333 16.67 24.88 -29.01
C THR A 333 15.80 24.43 -27.83
N ALA A 334 15.67 23.13 -27.59
CA ALA A 334 14.84 22.58 -26.54
C ALA A 334 15.23 23.11 -25.15
N TYR A 335 16.52 23.16 -24.80
CA TYR A 335 16.97 23.69 -23.51
C TYR A 335 16.88 25.22 -23.38
N THR A 336 16.57 25.93 -24.45
CA THR A 336 16.28 27.38 -24.41
C THR A 336 14.78 27.66 -24.51
N SER A 337 13.97 26.64 -24.80
CA SER A 337 12.51 26.77 -24.89
C SER A 337 11.87 27.03 -23.52
N PRO A 338 10.94 28.00 -23.43
CA PRO A 338 10.13 28.23 -22.24
C PRO A 338 9.35 26.99 -21.77
N VAL A 339 8.95 26.10 -22.69
CA VAL A 339 8.21 24.87 -22.38
C VAL A 339 9.09 23.93 -21.55
N THR A 340 10.27 23.60 -22.08
CA THR A 340 11.25 22.71 -21.43
C THR A 340 11.68 23.27 -20.08
N LEU A 341 12.06 24.56 -20.02
CA LEU A 341 12.50 25.19 -18.79
C LEU A 341 11.38 25.28 -17.76
N GLY A 342 10.16 25.60 -18.20
CA GLY A 342 8.97 25.62 -17.35
C GLY A 342 8.72 24.27 -16.69
N ILE A 343 8.80 23.18 -17.45
CA ILE A 343 8.62 21.82 -16.94
C ILE A 343 9.75 21.43 -15.98
N ILE A 344 11.01 21.68 -16.36
CA ILE A 344 12.17 21.36 -15.51
C ILE A 344 12.09 22.08 -14.17
N PHE A 345 11.91 23.40 -14.17
CA PHE A 345 11.84 24.17 -12.92
C PHE A 345 10.56 23.89 -12.13
N GLY A 346 9.43 23.67 -12.81
CA GLY A 346 8.18 23.25 -12.18
C GLY A 346 8.34 21.96 -11.39
N TYR A 347 8.98 20.93 -11.97
CA TYR A 347 9.20 19.66 -11.29
C TYR A 347 10.34 19.70 -10.27
N VAL A 348 11.50 20.22 -10.67
CA VAL A 348 12.72 20.16 -9.85
C VAL A 348 12.65 21.10 -8.65
N LEU A 349 12.06 22.29 -8.80
CA LEU A 349 11.91 23.26 -7.71
C LEU A 349 10.49 23.27 -7.17
N GLY A 350 9.49 23.28 -8.06
CA GLY A 350 8.10 23.47 -7.66
C GLY A 350 7.54 22.34 -6.82
N LYS A 351 7.78 21.06 -7.15
CA LYS A 351 7.24 19.93 -6.37
C LYS A 351 7.80 19.89 -4.94
N PRO A 352 9.13 19.96 -4.72
CA PRO A 352 9.69 20.04 -3.37
C PRO A 352 9.17 21.25 -2.58
N ILE A 353 9.16 22.43 -3.19
CA ILE A 353 8.71 23.67 -2.53
C ILE A 353 7.21 23.60 -2.22
N GLY A 354 6.41 23.09 -3.15
CA GLY A 354 4.97 22.93 -3.01
C GLY A 354 4.59 21.97 -1.89
N ILE A 355 5.13 20.76 -1.92
CA ILE A 355 4.81 19.71 -0.93
C ILE A 355 5.34 20.11 0.45
N ALA A 356 6.62 20.46 0.56
CA ALA A 356 7.22 20.82 1.86
C ALA A 356 6.66 22.15 2.39
N GLY A 357 6.46 23.13 1.52
CA GLY A 357 5.92 24.45 1.86
C GLY A 357 4.46 24.39 2.30
N ALA A 358 3.60 23.64 1.60
CA ALA A 358 2.21 23.45 2.01
C ALA A 358 2.11 22.66 3.32
N THR A 359 2.94 21.62 3.49
CA THR A 359 3.03 20.86 4.75
C THR A 359 3.46 21.76 5.91
N TRP A 360 4.46 22.62 5.70
CA TRP A 360 4.93 23.60 6.67
C TRP A 360 3.86 24.64 7.02
N LEU A 361 3.18 25.19 6.00
CA LEU A 361 2.12 26.16 6.19
C LEU A 361 0.95 25.55 6.96
N ALA A 362 0.53 24.34 6.61
CA ALA A 362 -0.52 23.61 7.33
C ALA A 362 -0.13 23.35 8.79
N THR A 363 1.12 22.96 9.05
CA THR A 363 1.63 22.76 10.41
C THR A 363 1.63 24.07 11.21
N LYS A 364 2.05 25.18 10.58
CA LYS A 364 2.12 26.50 11.21
C LYS A 364 0.73 27.08 11.50
N LEU A 365 -0.18 27.05 10.52
CA LEU A 365 -1.54 27.57 10.64
C LEU A 365 -2.38 26.77 11.63
N SER A 366 -2.19 25.45 11.67
CA SER A 366 -2.84 24.58 12.66
C SER A 366 -2.23 24.66 14.06
N ARG A 367 -1.21 25.52 14.27
CA ARG A 367 -0.43 25.65 15.52
C ARG A 367 0.11 24.29 16.01
N GLY A 368 0.53 23.45 15.08
CA GLY A 368 1.11 22.14 15.36
C GLY A 368 0.10 21.02 15.63
N ARG A 369 -1.20 21.24 15.40
CA ARG A 369 -2.25 20.19 15.46
C ARG A 369 -2.17 19.22 14.28
N LEU A 370 -1.82 19.71 13.09
CA LEU A 370 -1.54 18.90 11.91
C LEU A 370 -0.03 18.78 11.75
N ARG A 371 0.51 17.57 11.77
CA ARG A 371 1.94 17.30 11.56
C ARG A 371 2.09 16.16 10.57
N PRO A 372 3.13 16.19 9.72
CA PRO A 372 3.41 15.07 8.83
C PRO A 372 3.73 13.79 9.63
N PRO A 373 3.33 12.60 9.14
CA PRO A 373 3.62 11.32 9.77
C PRO A 373 5.10 10.90 9.68
N VAL A 374 5.89 11.67 8.94
CA VAL A 374 7.34 11.49 8.73
C VAL A 374 8.09 12.77 9.07
N GLY A 375 9.41 12.67 9.24
CA GLY A 375 10.26 13.82 9.53
C GLY A 375 10.48 14.74 8.32
N TRP A 376 10.98 15.96 8.56
CA TRP A 376 11.14 16.97 7.50
C TRP A 376 12.08 16.58 6.37
N ALA A 377 13.11 15.76 6.61
CA ALA A 377 13.96 15.24 5.53
C ALA A 377 13.20 14.21 4.68
N SER A 378 12.30 13.43 5.28
CA SER A 378 11.41 12.54 4.54
C SER A 378 10.32 13.30 3.78
N VAL A 379 9.77 14.40 4.32
CA VAL A 379 8.86 15.29 3.57
C VAL A 379 9.59 15.92 2.37
N ALA A 380 10.80 16.41 2.57
CA ALA A 380 11.63 16.93 1.47
C ALA A 380 11.93 15.85 0.43
N GLY A 381 12.26 14.63 0.87
CA GLY A 381 12.47 13.48 0.00
C GLY A 381 11.22 13.07 -0.77
N ALA A 382 10.05 13.08 -0.13
CA ALA A 382 8.77 12.88 -0.83
C ALA A 382 8.57 13.94 -1.91
N GLY A 383 8.86 15.21 -1.59
CA GLY A 383 8.75 16.32 -2.52
C GLY A 383 9.68 16.21 -3.74
N THR A 384 10.92 15.76 -3.55
CA THR A 384 11.87 15.57 -4.67
C THR A 384 11.52 14.34 -5.50
N ILE A 385 11.09 13.24 -4.86
CA ILE A 385 10.62 12.04 -5.57
C ILE A 385 9.36 12.35 -6.39
N ALA A 386 8.44 13.14 -5.82
CA ALA A 386 7.23 13.57 -6.50
C ALA A 386 7.51 14.47 -7.73
N GLY A 387 8.72 15.00 -7.86
CA GLY A 387 9.20 15.69 -9.06
C GLY A 387 9.28 14.84 -10.33
N ILE A 388 9.06 13.52 -10.24
CA ILE A 388 9.02 12.64 -11.40
C ILE A 388 7.60 12.63 -11.95
N GLY A 389 7.29 13.46 -12.96
CA GLY A 389 5.95 13.54 -13.57
C GLY A 389 5.66 12.58 -14.74
N PHE A 390 6.65 11.80 -15.15
CA PHE A 390 6.75 11.07 -16.42
C PHE A 390 5.42 10.70 -17.14
N THR A 391 4.65 9.73 -16.65
CA THR A 391 3.49 9.16 -17.37
C THR A 391 2.39 10.18 -17.65
N VAL A 392 1.79 10.71 -16.59
CA VAL A 392 0.66 11.65 -16.67
C VAL A 392 1.11 12.98 -17.28
N SER A 393 2.35 13.40 -17.03
CA SER A 393 2.92 14.62 -17.63
C SER A 393 3.02 14.51 -19.15
N ILE A 394 3.52 13.38 -19.68
CA ILE A 394 3.58 13.14 -21.12
C ILE A 394 2.18 13.02 -21.72
N LEU A 395 1.23 12.38 -21.02
CA LEU A 395 -0.16 12.31 -21.46
C LEU A 395 -0.77 13.71 -21.61
N ILE A 396 -0.57 14.59 -20.63
CA ILE A 396 -1.07 15.97 -20.71
C ILE A 396 -0.33 16.77 -21.78
N ALA A 397 0.97 16.56 -21.94
CA ALA A 397 1.74 17.20 -23.00
C ALA A 397 1.21 16.82 -24.39
N ASP A 398 0.83 15.56 -24.61
CA ASP A 398 0.23 15.06 -25.87
C ASP A 398 -1.15 15.69 -26.15
N LEU A 399 -1.92 15.97 -25.10
CA LEU A 399 -3.20 16.69 -25.19
C LEU A 399 -3.04 18.20 -25.41
N ALA A 400 -1.96 18.79 -24.89
CA ALA A 400 -1.74 20.23 -24.91
C ALA A 400 -0.97 20.69 -26.16
N PHE A 401 0.08 19.96 -26.54
CA PHE A 401 1.07 20.40 -27.52
C PHE A 401 1.10 19.52 -28.77
N HIS A 402 1.54 20.11 -29.87
CA HIS A 402 1.74 19.40 -31.14
C HIS A 402 3.08 19.79 -31.79
N GLY A 403 3.61 18.89 -32.61
CA GLY A 403 4.85 19.13 -33.35
C GLY A 403 6.06 19.40 -32.43
N PRO A 404 6.86 20.45 -32.69
CA PRO A 404 8.12 20.68 -31.95
C PRO A 404 7.90 20.97 -30.46
N GLU A 405 6.82 21.65 -30.08
CA GLU A 405 6.52 21.96 -28.67
C GLU A 405 6.28 20.70 -27.84
N LEU A 406 5.68 19.67 -28.44
CA LEU A 406 5.48 18.37 -27.79
C LEU A 406 6.81 17.67 -27.52
N ASP A 407 7.73 17.70 -28.48
CA ASP A 407 9.05 17.11 -28.31
C ASP A 407 9.89 17.87 -27.29
N GLU A 408 9.79 19.20 -27.25
CA GLU A 408 10.38 20.04 -26.20
C GLU A 408 9.82 19.68 -24.81
N ALA A 409 8.50 19.52 -24.70
CA ALA A 409 7.86 19.09 -23.47
C ALA A 409 8.37 17.72 -23.01
N LYS A 410 8.43 16.72 -23.90
CA LYS A 410 8.98 15.38 -23.59
C LYS A 410 10.43 15.45 -23.10
N VAL A 411 11.28 16.25 -23.73
CA VAL A 411 12.67 16.48 -23.25
C VAL A 411 12.66 17.11 -21.86
N GLY A 412 11.81 18.10 -21.62
CA GLY A 412 11.64 18.72 -20.30
C GLY A 412 11.27 17.70 -19.22
N VAL A 413 10.31 16.82 -19.50
CA VAL A 413 9.84 15.79 -18.55
C VAL A 413 10.92 14.75 -18.27
N LEU A 414 11.60 14.25 -19.30
CA LEU A 414 12.68 13.27 -19.15
C LEU A 414 13.86 13.85 -18.36
N SER A 415 14.25 15.09 -18.67
CA SER A 415 15.30 15.82 -17.95
C SER A 415 14.91 16.08 -16.50
N ALA A 416 13.66 16.49 -16.24
CA ALA A 416 13.13 16.70 -14.90
C ALA A 416 13.18 15.41 -14.07
N ALA A 417 12.77 14.27 -14.63
CA ALA A 417 12.81 12.98 -13.95
C ALA A 417 14.25 12.58 -13.55
N LEU A 418 15.22 12.77 -14.46
CA LEU A 418 16.63 12.50 -14.17
C LEU A 418 17.20 13.41 -13.08
N LEU A 419 16.88 14.70 -13.14
CA LEU A 419 17.30 15.70 -12.15
C LEU A 419 16.67 15.44 -10.78
N ALA A 420 15.37 15.14 -10.74
CA ALA A 420 14.63 14.79 -9.52
C ALA A 420 15.20 13.54 -8.85
N ALA A 421 15.54 12.51 -9.63
CA ALA A 421 16.21 11.31 -9.14
C ALA A 421 17.59 11.61 -8.56
N THR A 422 18.39 12.43 -9.25
CA THR A 422 19.72 12.86 -8.80
C THR A 422 19.65 13.66 -7.50
N ILE A 423 18.72 14.61 -7.40
CA ILE A 423 18.51 15.44 -6.20
C ILE A 423 18.04 14.58 -5.02
N THR A 424 17.13 13.64 -5.27
CA THR A 424 16.69 12.69 -4.24
C THR A 424 17.87 11.86 -3.71
N TRP A 425 18.72 11.35 -4.60
CA TRP A 425 19.92 10.61 -4.22
C TRP A 425 20.89 11.47 -3.39
N LEU A 426 21.14 12.72 -3.79
CA LEU A 426 21.96 13.67 -3.03
C LEU A 426 21.37 13.97 -1.65
N LEU A 427 20.05 14.18 -1.55
CA LEU A 427 19.35 14.42 -0.29
C LEU A 427 19.53 13.23 0.67
N VAL A 428 19.41 12.00 0.15
CA VAL A 428 19.62 10.78 0.95
C VAL A 428 21.07 10.68 1.43
N LEU A 429 22.05 11.00 0.58
CA LEU A 429 23.47 11.03 0.98
C LEU A 429 23.74 12.04 2.08
N VAL A 430 23.20 13.26 1.96
CA VAL A 430 23.33 14.30 2.99
C VAL A 430 22.67 13.85 4.29
N THR A 431 21.48 13.26 4.23
CA THR A 431 20.75 12.76 5.40
C THR A 431 21.51 11.62 6.09
N LYS A 432 22.19 10.75 5.32
CA LYS A 432 23.06 9.68 5.86
C LYS A 432 24.27 10.22 6.64
N ARG A 433 24.76 11.42 6.32
CA ARG A 433 25.89 12.07 7.02
C ARG A 433 25.51 12.75 8.33
N LEU A 434 24.22 12.89 8.65
CA LEU A 434 23.78 13.50 9.90
C LEU A 434 24.07 12.60 11.12
N PRO A 435 24.37 13.19 12.30
CA PRO A 435 24.49 12.46 13.56
C PRO A 435 23.22 11.63 13.86
N ARG A 436 23.38 10.46 14.49
CA ARG A 436 22.29 9.47 14.70
C ARG A 436 20.99 10.08 15.23
N ARG A 437 21.07 10.93 16.27
CA ARG A 437 19.88 11.59 16.86
C ARG A 437 19.19 12.56 15.88
N GLN A 438 19.95 13.36 15.16
CA GLN A 438 19.41 14.31 14.17
C GLN A 438 18.81 13.58 12.97
N ARG A 439 19.47 12.51 12.50
CA ARG A 439 18.98 11.67 11.41
C ARG A 439 17.63 11.03 11.74
N ILE A 440 17.50 10.47 12.94
CA ILE A 440 16.24 9.86 13.39
C ILE A 440 15.12 10.91 13.43
N ARG A 441 15.37 12.09 14.01
CA ARG A 441 14.40 13.20 14.03
C ARG A 441 14.02 13.67 12.62
N ALA A 442 15.01 13.77 11.73
CA ALA A 442 14.81 14.23 10.36
C ALA A 442 14.02 13.24 9.51
N LEU A 443 14.14 11.93 9.76
CA LEU A 443 13.46 10.87 9.00
C LEU A 443 12.11 10.47 9.59
N LEU A 444 12.05 10.23 10.91
CA LEU A 444 10.85 9.70 11.56
C LEU A 444 9.92 10.79 12.10
N GLY A 445 10.43 12.01 12.28
CA GLY A 445 9.64 13.12 12.84
C GLY A 445 9.31 12.92 14.32
N THR A 446 8.28 13.64 14.77
CA THR A 446 7.69 13.55 16.14
C THR A 446 6.16 13.44 16.12
N PRO A 447 5.51 12.64 15.25
CA PRO A 447 4.05 12.62 15.19
C PRO A 447 3.41 11.77 16.29
N ASN A 448 2.22 12.17 16.72
CA ASN A 448 1.25 11.30 17.40
C ASN A 448 0.61 10.39 16.35
N LEU A 449 0.80 9.10 16.52
CA LEU A 449 0.48 8.08 15.54
C LEU A 449 -1.01 7.71 15.63
N ILE A 450 -1.58 7.22 14.52
CA ILE A 450 -2.88 6.56 14.59
C ILE A 450 -2.64 5.32 15.45
N VAL A 451 -3.35 5.26 16.56
CA VAL A 451 -3.41 4.03 17.35
C VAL A 451 -4.47 3.21 16.63
N ASP A 452 -4.05 2.15 15.96
CA ASP A 452 -4.93 1.19 15.30
C ASP A 452 -5.68 0.33 16.34
N LEU A 453 -5.13 0.28 17.56
CA LEU A 453 -5.69 -0.41 18.71
C LEU A 453 -6.88 0.38 19.28
N ALA A 454 -8.08 -0.17 19.19
CA ALA A 454 -9.30 0.51 19.65
C ALA A 454 -9.28 0.78 21.16
N ASP A 455 -8.87 -0.23 21.95
CA ASP A 455 -8.74 -0.10 23.40
C ASP A 455 -7.26 -0.04 23.79
N PRO A 456 -6.79 1.08 24.38
CA PRO A 456 -5.40 1.22 24.78
C PRO A 456 -4.99 0.13 25.78
N VAL A 457 -3.68 -0.09 25.91
CA VAL A 457 -3.14 -0.98 26.94
C VAL A 457 -3.46 -0.40 28.31
N ASP A 458 -4.08 -1.22 29.16
CA ASP A 458 -4.49 -0.87 30.51
C ASP A 458 -3.74 -1.77 31.50
N PRO A 459 -2.80 -1.25 32.32
CA PRO A 459 -2.06 -2.03 33.30
C PRO A 459 -2.90 -2.73 34.37
N GLU A 460 -4.14 -2.28 34.61
CA GLU A 460 -5.06 -2.94 35.55
C GLU A 460 -5.80 -4.12 34.92
N ARG A 461 -5.95 -4.10 33.59
CA ARG A 461 -6.72 -5.09 32.82
C ARG A 461 -5.85 -6.05 32.01
N ASP A 462 -4.71 -5.62 31.52
CA ASP A 462 -3.89 -6.39 30.58
C ASP A 462 -2.76 -7.12 31.31
N HIS A 463 -2.41 -8.31 30.83
CA HIS A 463 -1.24 -9.02 31.32
C HIS A 463 0.01 -8.43 30.69
N ILE A 464 0.92 -7.89 31.51
CA ILE A 464 2.14 -7.20 31.03
C ILE A 464 3.40 -7.91 31.56
N ARG A 465 4.31 -8.27 30.65
CA ARG A 465 5.65 -8.79 30.93
C ARG A 465 6.68 -7.73 30.61
N GLY A 466 7.54 -7.41 31.58
CA GLY A 466 8.53 -6.34 31.46
C GLY A 466 8.16 -5.10 32.26
N ARG A 467 8.80 -3.97 31.96
CA ARG A 467 8.60 -2.73 32.71
C ARG A 467 7.35 -1.99 32.26
N LEU A 468 6.48 -1.57 33.19
CA LEU A 468 5.30 -0.76 32.88
C LEU A 468 5.64 0.59 32.24
N ASP A 469 6.81 1.16 32.57
CA ASP A 469 7.31 2.41 32.01
C ASP A 469 8.23 2.21 30.79
N ALA A 470 8.20 1.02 30.19
CA ALA A 470 8.96 0.73 28.98
C ALA A 470 8.58 1.72 27.86
N PRO A 471 9.56 2.33 27.16
CA PRO A 471 9.28 3.23 26.03
C PRO A 471 8.63 2.53 24.83
N VAL A 472 8.68 1.19 24.77
CA VAL A 472 8.02 0.42 23.72
C VAL A 472 7.11 -0.65 24.34
N THR A 473 5.86 -0.68 23.92
CA THR A 473 4.88 -1.72 24.24
C THR A 473 4.59 -2.54 22.98
N VAL A 474 4.68 -3.85 23.08
CA VAL A 474 4.31 -4.81 22.04
C VAL A 474 3.12 -5.59 22.56
N LEU A 475 1.93 -5.33 22.00
CA LEU A 475 0.72 -6.09 22.28
C LEU A 475 0.54 -7.16 21.22
N GLU A 476 0.24 -8.38 21.63
CA GLU A 476 -0.14 -9.51 20.78
C GLU A 476 -1.58 -9.92 21.07
N TYR A 477 -2.40 -9.96 20.02
CA TYR A 477 -3.61 -10.78 20.02
C TYR A 477 -3.22 -12.19 19.60
N GLY A 478 -3.25 -13.12 20.55
CA GLY A 478 -2.67 -14.44 20.42
C GLY A 478 -3.65 -15.57 20.71
N ASP A 479 -3.28 -16.75 20.22
CA ASP A 479 -4.00 -18.00 20.40
C ASP A 479 -2.98 -19.09 20.73
N PHE A 480 -3.19 -19.80 21.83
CA PHE A 480 -2.25 -20.81 22.34
C PHE A 480 -2.07 -22.03 21.42
N GLU A 481 -3.04 -22.35 20.56
CA GLU A 481 -2.97 -23.46 19.61
C GLU A 481 -2.49 -23.00 18.21
N CYS A 482 -2.36 -21.69 17.99
CA CYS A 482 -1.91 -21.13 16.71
C CYS A 482 -0.40 -21.35 16.50
N PRO A 483 0.02 -22.09 15.45
CA PRO A 483 1.44 -22.37 15.21
C PRO A 483 2.29 -21.12 14.95
N TYR A 484 1.67 -20.04 14.47
CA TYR A 484 2.36 -18.78 14.22
C TYR A 484 2.59 -17.97 15.49
N CYS A 485 1.70 -18.07 16.49
CA CYS A 485 1.92 -17.48 17.82
C CYS A 485 3.11 -18.16 18.50
N GLY A 486 3.17 -19.50 18.46
CA GLY A 486 4.33 -20.25 18.97
C GLY A 486 5.63 -19.97 18.22
N GLN A 487 5.58 -19.66 16.91
CA GLN A 487 6.76 -19.23 16.15
C GLN A 487 7.23 -17.81 16.51
N ALA A 488 6.32 -16.92 16.91
CA ALA A 488 6.63 -15.56 17.30
C ALA A 488 7.19 -15.48 18.73
N GLU A 489 6.84 -16.44 19.58
CA GLU A 489 7.20 -16.50 21.00
C GLU A 489 8.73 -16.38 21.26
N PRO A 490 9.62 -17.15 20.59
CA PRO A 490 11.05 -17.03 20.82
C PRO A 490 11.60 -15.66 20.41
N VAL A 491 10.99 -15.05 19.37
CA VAL A 491 11.34 -13.71 18.87
C VAL A 491 11.06 -12.67 19.93
N LEU A 492 9.88 -12.76 20.58
CA LEU A 492 9.48 -11.84 21.63
C LEU A 492 10.34 -12.01 22.88
N ARG A 493 10.68 -13.26 23.26
CA ARG A 493 11.65 -13.52 24.35
C ARG A 493 13.02 -12.90 24.05
N GLU A 494 13.53 -13.02 22.83
CA GLU A 494 14.78 -12.40 22.41
C GLU A 494 14.70 -10.87 22.49
N LEU A 495 13.61 -10.28 22.01
CA LEU A 495 13.38 -8.83 22.10
C LEU A 495 13.35 -8.33 23.54
N LEU A 496 12.66 -9.03 24.44
CA LEU A 496 12.61 -8.69 25.86
C LEU A 496 13.98 -8.80 26.54
N ARG A 497 14.81 -9.78 26.15
CA ARG A 497 16.18 -9.98 26.69
C ARG A 497 17.18 -8.94 26.16
N GLU A 498 17.21 -8.70 24.85
CA GLU A 498 18.13 -7.76 24.21
C GLU A 498 17.75 -6.30 24.48
N HIS A 499 16.46 -6.04 24.73
CA HIS A 499 15.90 -4.71 24.93
C HIS A 499 15.02 -4.70 26.18
N GLY A 500 15.63 -4.58 27.37
CA GLY A 500 14.94 -4.40 28.66
C GLY A 500 14.11 -3.12 28.81
N GLU A 501 13.80 -2.47 27.70
CA GLU A 501 12.97 -1.27 27.52
C GLU A 501 11.70 -1.61 26.70
N VAL A 502 11.30 -2.89 26.64
CA VAL A 502 10.06 -3.35 25.98
C VAL A 502 9.12 -3.95 27.01
N ALA A 503 7.84 -3.56 26.96
CA ALA A 503 6.73 -4.21 27.64
C ALA A 503 5.99 -5.09 26.64
N TYR A 504 5.83 -6.37 26.97
CA TYR A 504 5.04 -7.29 26.17
C TYR A 504 3.66 -7.47 26.81
N VAL A 505 2.62 -7.40 26.00
CA VAL A 505 1.22 -7.46 26.43
C VAL A 505 0.51 -8.56 25.66
N TRP A 506 -0.23 -9.40 26.36
CA TRP A 506 -1.02 -10.47 25.75
C TRP A 506 -2.52 -10.17 25.88
N ARG A 507 -3.24 -10.30 24.76
CA ARG A 507 -4.71 -10.36 24.71
C ARG A 507 -5.14 -11.62 23.99
N HIS A 508 -6.20 -12.25 24.50
CA HIS A 508 -6.68 -13.51 23.95
C HIS A 508 -7.49 -13.30 22.66
N LEU A 509 -7.21 -14.10 21.64
CA LEU A 509 -8.03 -14.20 20.43
C LEU A 509 -8.15 -15.67 19.99
N PRO A 510 -8.85 -16.52 20.76
CA PRO A 510 -9.01 -17.93 20.42
C PRO A 510 -9.83 -18.08 19.12
N LEU A 511 -9.25 -18.77 18.14
CA LEU A 511 -9.84 -19.07 16.84
C LEU A 511 -10.56 -20.42 16.89
N ASN A 512 -11.67 -20.47 17.63
CA ASN A 512 -12.41 -21.69 17.97
C ASN A 512 -12.91 -22.50 16.76
N ASP A 513 -12.93 -21.91 15.57
CA ASP A 513 -13.27 -22.56 14.30
C ASP A 513 -12.17 -23.50 13.77
N VAL A 514 -10.91 -23.17 14.03
CA VAL A 514 -9.72 -23.93 13.58
C VAL A 514 -8.92 -24.54 14.73
N HIS A 515 -9.03 -23.96 15.93
CA HIS A 515 -8.29 -24.33 17.12
C HIS A 515 -9.26 -24.70 18.26
N PRO A 516 -9.63 -25.99 18.37
CA PRO A 516 -10.68 -26.43 19.30
C PRO A 516 -10.29 -26.33 20.78
N SER A 517 -8.99 -26.29 21.09
CA SER A 517 -8.46 -26.22 22.47
C SER A 517 -8.10 -24.79 22.86
N ALA A 518 -8.06 -23.84 21.92
CA ALA A 518 -7.67 -22.45 22.15
C ALA A 518 -8.46 -21.75 23.26
N GLN A 519 -9.80 -21.88 23.25
CA GLN A 519 -10.65 -21.29 24.29
C GLN A 519 -10.29 -21.82 25.68
N GLN A 520 -10.11 -23.14 25.79
CA GLN A 520 -9.84 -23.80 27.05
C GLN A 520 -8.44 -23.47 27.57
N ALA A 521 -7.45 -23.34 26.68
CA ALA A 521 -6.11 -22.88 27.00
C ALA A 521 -6.10 -21.41 27.46
N ALA A 522 -6.91 -20.54 26.83
CA ALA A 522 -7.07 -19.16 27.28
C ALA A 522 -7.70 -19.08 28.68
N GLU A 523 -8.73 -19.89 28.95
CA GLU A 523 -9.35 -20.03 30.28
C GLU A 523 -8.35 -20.57 31.31
N ALA A 524 -7.50 -21.52 30.94
CA ALA A 524 -6.42 -22.03 31.78
C ALA A 524 -5.41 -20.94 32.17
N ALA A 525 -5.01 -20.09 31.22
CA ALA A 525 -4.12 -18.97 31.49
C ALA A 525 -4.76 -17.96 32.45
N GLU A 526 -6.05 -17.65 32.30
CA GLU A 526 -6.79 -16.77 33.22
C GLU A 526 -6.98 -17.40 34.61
N ALA A 527 -7.27 -18.69 34.69
CA ALA A 527 -7.33 -19.41 35.97
C ALA A 527 -5.97 -19.40 36.70
N ALA A 528 -4.86 -19.53 35.96
CA ALA A 528 -3.52 -19.36 36.52
C ALA A 528 -3.24 -17.92 36.95
N ALA A 529 -3.78 -16.92 36.24
CA ALA A 529 -3.65 -15.51 36.60
C ALA A 529 -4.28 -15.17 37.94
N GLU A 530 -5.44 -15.76 38.26
CA GLU A 530 -6.13 -15.65 39.56
C GLU A 530 -5.29 -16.21 40.74
N GLN A 531 -4.23 -16.95 40.42
CA GLN A 531 -3.23 -17.49 41.35
C GLN A 531 -1.85 -16.84 41.17
N GLY A 532 -1.74 -15.80 40.34
CA GLY A 532 -0.51 -15.04 40.13
C GLY A 532 0.51 -15.66 39.18
N ALA A 533 0.12 -16.65 38.37
CA ALA A 533 1.02 -17.43 37.50
C ALA A 533 0.65 -17.37 36.01
N PHE A 534 0.08 -16.25 35.54
CA PHE A 534 -0.35 -16.09 34.14
C PHE A 534 0.79 -16.38 33.15
N TRP A 535 1.97 -15.79 33.41
CA TRP A 535 3.08 -15.80 32.46
C TRP A 535 3.78 -17.16 32.40
N GLU A 536 3.87 -17.84 33.53
CA GLU A 536 4.38 -19.21 33.63
C GLU A 536 3.46 -20.18 32.90
N MET A 537 2.14 -20.04 33.07
CA MET A 537 1.16 -20.83 32.32
C MET A 537 1.21 -20.50 30.82
N HIS A 538 1.20 -19.22 30.46
CA HIS A 538 1.32 -18.76 29.06
C HIS A 538 2.52 -19.40 28.35
N ASP A 539 3.70 -19.37 28.96
CA ASP A 539 4.91 -19.94 28.37
C ASP A 539 4.79 -21.45 28.20
N LEU A 540 4.24 -22.14 29.20
CA LEU A 540 4.07 -23.59 29.17
C LEU A 540 3.08 -24.03 28.09
N LEU A 541 1.98 -23.28 27.90
CA LEU A 541 0.98 -23.53 26.87
C LEU A 541 1.55 -23.30 25.45
N LEU A 542 2.32 -22.24 25.23
CA LEU A 542 2.97 -22.00 23.93
C LEU A 542 4.10 -22.99 23.63
N GLU A 543 4.76 -23.54 24.65
CA GLU A 543 5.75 -24.60 24.50
C GLU A 543 5.10 -25.96 24.15
N HIS A 544 3.83 -26.16 24.51
CA HIS A 544 3.10 -27.43 24.33
C HIS A 544 1.78 -27.24 23.56
N GLN A 545 1.83 -26.57 22.41
CA GLN A 545 0.64 -26.24 21.61
C GLN A 545 -0.17 -27.47 21.14
N ASP A 546 0.45 -28.65 21.14
CA ASP A 546 -0.17 -29.93 20.76
C ASP A 546 -0.81 -30.70 21.95
N ALA A 547 -0.66 -30.19 23.18
CA ALA A 547 -1.16 -30.81 24.41
C ALA A 547 -1.93 -29.81 25.28
N LEU A 548 -3.06 -29.32 24.76
CA LEU A 548 -3.90 -28.31 25.41
C LEU A 548 -5.21 -28.88 25.97
N GLY A 549 -5.31 -30.20 26.15
CA GLY A 549 -6.51 -30.84 26.66
C GLY A 549 -6.69 -30.62 28.17
N PHE A 550 -7.92 -30.74 28.66
CA PHE A 550 -8.25 -30.57 30.09
C PHE A 550 -7.29 -31.27 31.07
N ARG A 551 -6.86 -32.51 30.76
CA ARG A 551 -5.93 -33.26 31.61
C ARG A 551 -4.51 -32.68 31.56
N ASP A 552 -4.08 -32.23 30.40
CA ASP A 552 -2.76 -31.62 30.22
C ASP A 552 -2.70 -30.30 31.00
N LEU A 553 -3.75 -29.48 30.89
CA LEU A 553 -3.89 -28.22 31.61
C LEU A 553 -3.86 -28.38 33.14
N LEU A 554 -4.49 -29.43 33.67
CA LEU A 554 -4.39 -29.78 35.09
C LEU A 554 -2.96 -30.19 35.48
N GLY A 555 -2.31 -31.01 34.65
CA GLY A 555 -0.91 -31.39 34.87
C GLY A 555 0.04 -30.19 34.85
N TYR A 556 -0.24 -29.19 34.00
CA TYR A 556 0.50 -27.94 33.97
C TYR A 556 0.29 -27.10 35.22
N ALA A 557 -0.94 -27.01 35.73
CA ALA A 557 -1.22 -26.35 36.99
C ALA A 557 -0.47 -27.01 38.17
N GLU A 558 -0.43 -28.35 38.22
CA GLU A 558 0.36 -29.10 39.19
C GLU A 558 1.87 -28.84 39.05
N GLN A 559 2.39 -28.84 37.81
CA GLN A 559 3.80 -28.55 37.52
C GLN A 559 4.21 -27.15 37.98
N LEU A 560 3.32 -26.18 37.85
CA LEU A 560 3.53 -24.79 38.29
C LEU A 560 3.29 -24.60 39.80
N GLY A 561 2.84 -25.63 40.52
CA GLY A 561 2.58 -25.57 41.95
C GLY A 561 1.34 -24.77 42.33
N LEU A 562 0.37 -24.67 41.41
CA LEU A 562 -0.92 -24.02 41.66
C LEU A 562 -1.83 -24.88 42.54
N ASP A 563 -2.84 -24.26 43.15
CA ASP A 563 -3.93 -24.98 43.79
C ASP A 563 -4.77 -25.67 42.71
N ALA A 564 -4.53 -26.98 42.54
CA ALA A 564 -5.15 -27.78 41.50
C ALA A 564 -6.67 -27.93 41.67
N GLU A 565 -7.19 -27.94 42.90
CA GLU A 565 -8.63 -28.03 43.15
C GLU A 565 -9.31 -26.72 42.73
N ARG A 566 -8.74 -25.58 43.15
CA ARG A 566 -9.22 -24.26 42.72
C ARG A 566 -9.12 -24.09 41.21
N PHE A 567 -7.99 -24.47 40.62
CA PHE A 567 -7.77 -24.37 39.18
C PHE A 567 -8.74 -25.23 38.39
N GLU A 568 -9.00 -26.46 38.82
CA GLU A 568 -9.98 -27.35 38.18
C GLU A 568 -11.39 -26.75 38.23
N GLU A 569 -11.79 -26.17 39.37
CA GLU A 569 -13.07 -25.49 39.51
C GLU A 569 -13.18 -24.25 38.63
N ASP A 570 -12.13 -23.43 38.57
CA ASP A 570 -12.05 -22.25 37.70
C ASP A 570 -12.19 -22.65 36.22
N LEU A 571 -11.57 -23.75 35.80
CA LEU A 571 -11.66 -24.25 34.44
C LEU A 571 -13.05 -24.83 34.12
N ARG A 572 -13.70 -25.48 35.09
CA ARG A 572 -15.07 -26.02 34.93
C ARG A 572 -16.12 -24.91 34.87
N THR A 573 -15.97 -23.89 35.70
CA THR A 573 -16.86 -22.72 35.76
C THR A 573 -16.54 -21.70 34.68
N ARG A 574 -15.44 -21.90 33.94
CA ARG A 574 -14.93 -21.02 32.87
C ARG A 574 -14.63 -19.62 33.39
N THR A 575 -13.98 -19.55 34.55
CA THR A 575 -13.39 -18.31 35.06
C THR A 575 -12.51 -17.68 33.99
N GLY A 576 -12.70 -16.39 33.73
CA GLY A 576 -11.96 -15.66 32.69
C GLY A 576 -12.68 -15.53 31.33
N THR A 577 -13.77 -16.27 31.05
CA THR A 577 -14.50 -16.13 29.76
C THR A 577 -14.94 -14.68 29.49
N GLY A 578 -15.36 -13.94 30.52
CA GLY A 578 -15.74 -12.53 30.36
C GLY A 578 -14.58 -11.65 29.89
N ARG A 579 -13.36 -11.90 30.38
CA ARG A 579 -12.14 -11.18 29.97
C ARG A 579 -11.71 -11.56 28.56
N ILE A 580 -11.76 -12.85 28.24
CA ILE A 580 -11.49 -13.35 26.88
C ILE A 580 -12.47 -12.75 25.88
N ALA A 581 -13.77 -12.67 26.21
CA ALA A 581 -14.78 -12.03 25.37
C ALA A 581 -14.48 -10.54 25.15
N GLN A 582 -14.05 -9.81 26.19
CA GLN A 582 -13.64 -8.41 26.06
C GLN A 582 -12.39 -8.25 25.17
N ASP A 583 -11.41 -9.14 25.27
CA ASP A 583 -10.25 -9.15 24.38
C ASP A 583 -10.67 -9.41 22.92
N VAL A 584 -11.60 -10.34 22.68
CA VAL A 584 -12.16 -10.62 21.36
C VAL A 584 -12.95 -9.43 20.81
N ASP A 585 -13.80 -8.80 21.61
CA ASP A 585 -14.54 -7.58 21.21
C ASP A 585 -13.55 -6.45 20.85
N SER A 586 -12.48 -6.30 21.65
CA SER A 586 -11.40 -5.35 21.41
C SER A 586 -10.66 -5.64 20.11
N ALA A 587 -10.45 -6.92 19.79
CA ALA A 587 -9.85 -7.38 18.55
C ALA A 587 -10.72 -7.00 17.35
N ASP A 588 -12.03 -7.25 17.42
CA ASP A 588 -13.00 -6.90 16.37
C ASP A 588 -13.06 -5.37 16.12
N LEU A 589 -13.10 -4.57 17.20
CA LEU A 589 -13.04 -3.11 17.11
C LEU A 589 -11.73 -2.61 16.51
N SER A 590 -10.63 -3.34 16.73
CA SER A 590 -9.30 -3.08 16.17
C SER A 590 -9.09 -3.71 14.77
N ALA A 591 -10.16 -4.25 14.16
CA ALA A 591 -10.15 -4.94 12.88
C ALA A 591 -9.15 -6.12 12.79
N VAL A 592 -8.92 -6.79 13.92
CA VAL A 592 -8.06 -7.96 14.03
C VAL A 592 -8.87 -9.21 13.71
N SER A 593 -8.51 -9.90 12.64
CA SER A 593 -9.27 -11.04 12.10
C SER A 593 -8.54 -12.38 12.23
N GLY A 594 -7.38 -12.42 12.89
CA GLY A 594 -6.56 -13.63 13.01
C GLY A 594 -5.34 -13.44 13.92
N THR A 595 -4.67 -14.54 14.22
CA THR A 595 -3.54 -14.61 15.16
C THR A 595 -2.25 -15.13 14.50
N PRO A 596 -1.06 -14.68 14.94
CA PRO A 596 -0.86 -13.55 15.85
C PRO A 596 -1.09 -12.23 15.12
N THR A 597 -1.66 -11.24 15.82
CA THR A 597 -1.66 -9.84 15.35
C THR A 597 -0.98 -8.95 16.37
N PHE A 598 0.06 -8.23 15.93
CA PHE A 598 0.87 -7.38 16.78
C PHE A 598 0.51 -5.91 16.68
N PHE A 599 0.57 -5.20 17.81
CA PHE A 599 0.53 -3.75 17.90
C PHE A 599 1.77 -3.24 18.64
N ILE A 600 2.49 -2.27 18.06
CA ILE A 600 3.68 -1.68 18.68
C ILE A 600 3.38 -0.22 19.01
N ASN A 601 3.33 0.12 20.31
CA ASN A 601 2.83 1.41 20.81
C ASN A 601 1.44 1.74 20.24
N GLY A 602 0.58 0.72 20.14
CA GLY A 602 -0.78 0.85 19.64
C GLY A 602 -0.94 0.89 18.11
N LEU A 603 0.15 0.76 17.34
CA LEU A 603 0.12 0.68 15.88
C LEU A 603 0.18 -0.76 15.39
N ARG A 604 -0.71 -1.12 14.48
CA ARG A 604 -0.76 -2.47 13.92
C ARG A 604 0.49 -2.74 13.08
N HIS A 605 1.05 -3.92 13.29
CA HIS A 605 2.13 -4.46 12.50
C HIS A 605 1.56 -5.33 11.37
N TYR A 606 1.85 -4.95 10.12
CA TYR A 606 1.43 -5.68 8.91
C TYR A 606 2.56 -6.50 8.27
N GLY A 607 3.74 -6.52 8.90
CA GLY A 607 4.90 -7.26 8.39
C GLY A 607 4.80 -8.77 8.65
N ALA A 608 5.70 -9.52 8.02
CA ALA A 608 5.85 -10.94 8.33
C ALA A 608 6.25 -11.14 9.80
N TYR A 609 5.79 -12.24 10.40
CA TYR A 609 5.97 -12.55 11.82
C TYR A 609 7.38 -13.03 12.19
N ASP A 610 8.39 -12.65 11.39
CA ASP A 610 9.79 -13.07 11.57
C ASP A 610 10.61 -12.10 12.43
N ILE A 611 11.71 -12.62 12.98
CA ILE A 611 12.63 -11.88 13.87
C ILE A 611 13.09 -10.56 13.25
N ALA A 612 13.44 -10.54 11.97
CA ALA A 612 14.02 -9.35 11.36
C ALA A 612 12.96 -8.24 11.25
N THR A 613 11.75 -8.59 10.83
CA THR A 613 10.65 -7.64 10.60
C THR A 613 10.11 -7.06 11.90
N LEU A 614 9.85 -7.90 12.91
CA LEU A 614 9.36 -7.45 14.21
C LEU A 614 10.43 -6.64 14.97
N SER A 615 11.69 -7.07 14.94
CA SER A 615 12.81 -6.34 15.54
C SER A 615 13.04 -4.98 14.90
N ALA A 616 12.91 -4.87 13.57
CA ALA A 616 13.02 -3.60 12.88
C ALA A 616 11.92 -2.61 13.33
N ALA A 617 10.69 -3.12 13.51
CA ALA A 617 9.56 -2.32 13.96
C ALA A 617 9.72 -1.83 15.41
N VAL A 618 10.17 -2.70 16.33
CA VAL A 618 10.50 -2.32 17.73
C VAL A 618 11.63 -1.30 17.78
N LYS A 619 12.71 -1.51 17.01
CA LYS A 619 13.83 -0.55 16.91
C LYS A 619 13.37 0.80 16.37
N ALA A 620 12.46 0.82 15.40
CA ALA A 620 11.88 2.04 14.86
C ALA A 620 10.98 2.76 15.88
N ALA A 621 10.18 2.03 16.65
CA ALA A 621 9.37 2.59 17.74
C ALA A 621 10.26 3.22 18.83
N ARG A 622 11.29 2.50 19.28
CA ARG A 622 12.27 3.01 20.26
C ARG A 622 12.99 4.27 19.78
N ALA A 623 13.40 4.28 18.52
CA ALA A 623 14.05 5.44 17.92
C ALA A 623 13.17 6.71 17.97
N ARG A 624 11.83 6.56 17.91
CA ARG A 624 10.89 7.68 18.02
C ARG A 624 10.80 8.20 19.46
N GLU A 625 10.77 7.32 20.45
CA GLU A 625 10.67 7.77 21.85
C GLU A 625 11.93 8.49 22.32
N LEU A 626 13.09 8.12 21.80
CA LEU A 626 14.33 8.88 22.01
C LEU A 626 14.28 10.32 21.48
N VAL A 627 13.32 10.64 20.61
CA VAL A 627 13.19 11.94 19.93
C VAL A 627 11.96 12.72 20.41
N ARG A 628 10.99 12.07 21.07
CA ARG A 628 9.86 12.75 21.73
C ARG A 628 10.41 13.74 22.77
N PRO A 629 9.95 15.01 22.76
CA PRO A 629 10.22 15.89 23.89
C PRO A 629 9.56 15.28 25.12
N SER A 630 10.28 15.22 26.25
CA SER A 630 9.70 14.91 27.55
C SER A 630 8.52 15.84 27.80
N GLU A 631 7.29 15.33 27.76
CA GLU A 631 6.16 16.11 28.24
C GLU A 631 6.40 16.42 29.72
N PRO A 632 6.19 17.67 30.17
CA PRO A 632 6.17 17.94 31.59
C PRO A 632 5.08 17.04 32.20
N ALA A 633 5.43 16.31 33.26
CA ALA A 633 4.50 15.50 34.02
C ALA A 633 3.23 16.33 34.26
N VAL A 634 2.09 15.83 33.78
CA VAL A 634 0.78 16.41 34.10
C VAL A 634 0.61 16.22 35.60
N SER A 635 0.93 17.26 36.36
CA SER A 635 0.67 17.35 37.78
C SER A 635 -0.81 17.69 37.96
N GLY A 636 -1.58 16.77 38.53
CA GLY A 636 -2.93 17.02 39.04
C GLY A 636 -3.98 16.10 38.45
#